data_AF-A0A954KL88-F1
#
_entry.id   AF-A0A954KL88-F1
#
_cell.length_a   1.000
_cell.length_b   1.000
_cell.length_c   1.000
_cell.angle_alpha   90.00
_cell.angle_beta   90.00
_cell.angle_gamma   90.00
#
_symmetry.space_group_name_H-M   'P 1'
#
loop_
_entity.id
_entity.type
_entity.pdbx_description
1 polymer ?
#
loop_
_entity_poly.entity_id
_entity_poly.type
_entity_poly.pdbx_seq_one_letter_code
_entity_poly.pdbx_strand_id
1 'polypeptide(L)'
;MRGFQQIRFLLLLAMIPGSLVLADDADTKKEKEDKPQEVLVETQHETTIGGKSISYTATAGKLLMKSDSLESRAEMFFVAYTRDGEDASRRPITFCFNGGPGSSSVWLHLGMLGPKFIRFPEDASYLKPPYRLDSNPWSLLDVTDLVFIDPVSTGYSRPSKDVNKNEFHGYEEDVASVGQFIHD
;
A
#
# COMPACT_ATOMS: atom_id res chain seq x y z
N MET A 1 -21.31 -71.46 57.74
CA MET A 1 -21.66 -71.14 59.14
C MET A 1 -21.76 -69.62 59.27
N ARG A 2 -22.94 -69.11 59.69
CA ARG A 2 -23.36 -67.70 59.91
C ARG A 2 -23.37 -66.82 58.63
N GLY A 3 -24.48 -66.29 58.11
CA GLY A 3 -25.84 -66.06 58.63
C GLY A 3 -26.00 -64.63 59.16
N PHE A 4 -27.12 -63.98 58.77
CA PHE A 4 -27.65 -62.63 59.05
C PHE A 4 -27.49 -61.61 57.90
N GLN A 5 -28.51 -61.39 57.06
CA GLN A 5 -29.81 -60.71 57.25
C GLN A 5 -29.77 -59.18 57.25
N GLN A 6 -30.68 -58.65 56.44
CA GLN A 6 -30.99 -57.26 56.16
C GLN A 6 -31.29 -56.40 57.39
N ILE A 7 -30.94 -55.11 57.31
CA ILE A 7 -31.76 -54.03 57.88
C ILE A 7 -31.77 -52.86 56.88
N ARG A 8 -32.97 -52.53 56.39
CA ARG A 8 -33.29 -51.25 55.73
C ARG A 8 -33.33 -50.16 56.81
N PHE A 9 -32.71 -49.00 56.58
CA PHE A 9 -33.20 -47.75 57.13
C PHE A 9 -33.15 -46.65 56.09
N LEU A 10 -34.33 -46.11 55.83
CA LEU A 10 -34.61 -44.92 55.05
C LEU A 10 -34.42 -43.72 55.99
N LEU A 11 -33.69 -42.69 55.57
CA LEU A 11 -33.89 -41.32 56.04
C LEU A 11 -33.31 -40.34 55.01
N LEU A 12 -34.23 -39.71 54.30
CA LEU A 12 -34.03 -38.58 53.40
C LEU A 12 -34.07 -37.28 54.24
N LEU A 13 -33.11 -36.39 54.02
CA LEU A 13 -33.29 -34.93 53.86
C LEU A 13 -31.89 -34.36 53.52
N ALA A 14 -31.61 -34.01 52.26
CA ALA A 14 -31.93 -32.77 51.54
C ALA A 14 -30.73 -31.79 51.48
N MET A 15 -30.18 -31.70 50.25
CA MET A 15 -29.54 -30.58 49.49
C MET A 15 -28.70 -29.54 50.26
N ILE A 16 -27.49 -29.16 49.82
CA ILE A 16 -27.08 -28.71 48.47
C ILE A 16 -25.57 -28.98 48.28
N PRO A 17 -25.08 -29.51 47.14
CA PRO A 17 -23.68 -29.35 46.74
C PRO A 17 -23.55 -28.35 45.59
N GLY A 18 -22.59 -27.44 45.73
CA GLY A 18 -22.13 -26.56 44.67
C GLY A 18 -21.50 -27.32 43.51
N SER A 19 -21.37 -26.61 42.39
CA SER A 19 -20.41 -26.95 41.35
C SER A 19 -19.87 -25.65 40.78
N LEU A 20 -18.59 -25.45 41.08
CA LEU A 20 -17.72 -24.46 40.46
C LEU A 20 -17.63 -24.83 38.98
N VAL A 21 -18.36 -24.13 38.11
CA VAL A 21 -18.15 -24.23 36.67
C VAL A 21 -16.96 -23.35 36.33
N LEU A 22 -15.83 -23.98 36.01
CA LEU A 22 -14.75 -23.32 35.28
C LEU A 22 -15.28 -23.07 33.86
N ALA A 23 -15.61 -21.82 33.56
CA ALA A 23 -15.85 -21.38 32.20
C ALA A 23 -14.51 -21.44 31.46
N ASP A 24 -14.40 -22.37 30.53
CA ASP A 24 -13.34 -22.41 29.54
C ASP A 24 -13.65 -21.30 28.52
N ASP A 25 -13.26 -20.07 28.83
CA ASP A 25 -13.29 -18.95 27.90
C ASP A 25 -12.21 -19.18 26.84
N ALA A 26 -12.51 -20.07 25.89
CA ALA A 26 -11.81 -20.12 24.63
C ALA A 26 -12.17 -18.86 23.83
N ASP A 27 -11.48 -17.76 24.19
CA ASP A 27 -11.42 -16.51 23.46
C ASP A 27 -10.83 -16.80 22.08
N THR A 28 -11.71 -17.21 21.16
CA THR A 28 -11.41 -17.31 19.75
C THR A 28 -11.28 -15.89 19.24
N LYS A 29 -10.08 -15.32 19.40
CA LYS A 29 -9.62 -14.20 18.58
C LYS A 29 -9.78 -14.63 17.12
N LYS A 30 -10.90 -14.25 16.51
CA LYS A 30 -10.95 -14.09 15.06
C LYS A 30 -9.85 -13.10 14.72
N GLU A 31 -8.71 -13.60 14.24
CA GLU A 31 -7.80 -12.77 13.47
C GLU A 31 -8.66 -12.04 12.44
N LYS A 32 -8.75 -10.71 12.57
CA LYS A 32 -9.28 -9.91 11.47
C LYS A 32 -8.38 -10.25 10.30
N GLU A 33 -8.95 -10.95 9.33
CA GLU A 33 -8.33 -11.16 8.03
C GLU A 33 -8.05 -9.77 7.47
N ASP A 34 -6.78 -9.34 7.57
CA ASP A 34 -6.32 -8.03 7.12
C ASP A 34 -6.26 -8.05 5.60
N LYS A 35 -7.43 -7.91 4.98
CA LYS A 35 -7.53 -7.85 3.52
C LYS A 35 -6.87 -6.55 3.07
N PRO A 36 -5.96 -6.61 2.08
CA PRO A 36 -5.37 -5.42 1.50
C PRO A 36 -6.46 -4.41 1.13
N GLN A 37 -6.27 -3.14 1.50
CA GLN A 37 -7.16 -2.05 1.13
C GLN A 37 -6.37 -0.96 0.43
N GLU A 38 -6.95 -0.41 -0.64
CA GLU A 38 -6.42 0.77 -1.31
C GLU A 38 -6.68 1.98 -0.42
N VAL A 39 -5.62 2.47 0.21
CA VAL A 39 -5.64 3.71 0.98
C VAL A 39 -4.90 4.77 0.20
N LEU A 40 -5.63 5.81 -0.19
CA LEU A 40 -5.09 6.98 -0.88
C LEU A 40 -4.97 8.15 0.10
N VAL A 41 -3.89 8.91 -0.02
CA VAL A 41 -3.65 10.16 0.71
C VAL A 41 -3.52 11.28 -0.30
N GLU A 42 -4.35 12.31 -0.15
CA GLU A 42 -4.36 13.47 -1.03
C GLU A 42 -3.96 14.74 -0.30
N THR A 43 -3.20 15.59 -0.97
CA THR A 43 -2.79 16.90 -0.47
C THR A 43 -2.79 17.92 -1.61
N GLN A 44 -3.15 19.17 -1.32
CA GLN A 44 -3.20 20.25 -2.30
C GLN A 44 -2.02 21.19 -2.13
N HIS A 45 -1.46 21.67 -3.24
CA HIS A 45 -0.24 22.45 -3.27
C HIS A 45 -0.27 23.48 -4.40
N GLU A 46 0.74 24.36 -4.37
CA GLU A 46 1.03 25.28 -5.46
C GLU A 46 2.54 25.25 -5.76
N THR A 47 2.89 25.41 -7.03
CA THR A 47 4.27 25.58 -7.49
C THR A 47 4.36 26.60 -8.62
N THR A 48 5.57 27.05 -8.95
CA THR A 48 5.82 27.92 -10.09
C THR A 48 6.63 27.16 -11.14
N ILE A 49 6.06 26.98 -12.33
CA ILE A 49 6.68 26.29 -13.47
C ILE A 49 6.70 27.25 -14.65
N GLY A 50 7.86 27.47 -15.26
CA GLY A 50 7.99 28.42 -16.38
C GLY A 50 7.48 29.85 -16.07
N GLY A 51 7.55 30.27 -14.80
CA GLY A 51 7.05 31.57 -14.34
C GLY A 51 5.53 31.67 -14.12
N LYS A 52 4.79 30.56 -14.27
CA LYS A 52 3.34 30.50 -14.02
C LYS A 52 3.04 29.78 -12.71
N SER A 53 2.07 30.27 -11.96
CA SER A 53 1.57 29.56 -10.78
C SER A 53 0.69 28.38 -11.22
N ILE A 54 0.93 27.23 -10.62
CA ILE A 54 0.24 25.97 -10.91
C ILE A 54 -0.23 25.40 -9.58
N SER A 55 -1.54 25.41 -9.35
CA SER A 55 -2.19 24.65 -8.28
C SER A 55 -2.32 23.19 -8.71
N TYR A 56 -2.03 22.27 -7.80
CA TYR A 56 -2.10 20.85 -8.08
C TYR A 56 -2.45 20.02 -6.85
N THR A 57 -3.08 18.88 -7.11
CA THR A 57 -3.33 17.84 -6.11
C THR A 57 -2.28 16.74 -6.25
N ALA A 58 -1.70 16.33 -5.13
CA ALA A 58 -0.79 15.19 -5.03
C ALA A 58 -1.49 14.05 -4.31
N THR A 59 -1.60 12.91 -4.99
CA THR A 59 -2.24 11.69 -4.47
C THR A 59 -1.17 10.60 -4.36
N ALA A 60 -0.99 10.02 -3.18
CA ALA A 60 -0.09 8.89 -2.96
C ALA A 60 -0.86 7.71 -2.38
N GLY A 61 -0.54 6.50 -2.82
CA GLY A 61 -1.24 5.32 -2.34
C GLY A 61 -0.74 4.05 -2.98
N LYS A 62 -1.49 2.96 -2.75
CA LYS A 62 -1.24 1.67 -3.37
C LYS A 62 -2.49 1.20 -4.07
N LEU A 63 -2.35 0.74 -5.31
CA LEU A 63 -3.41 0.02 -6.03
C LEU A 63 -3.20 -1.48 -5.86
N LEU A 64 -4.30 -2.22 -5.73
CA LEU A 64 -4.30 -3.67 -5.62
C LEU A 64 -4.39 -4.27 -7.01
N MET A 65 -3.32 -4.91 -7.44
CA MET A 65 -3.32 -5.71 -8.65
C MET A 65 -4.07 -7.01 -8.39
N LYS A 66 -5.21 -7.21 -9.04
CA LYS A 66 -6.05 -8.40 -8.85
C LYS A 66 -5.79 -9.44 -9.94
N SER A 67 -5.94 -10.71 -9.59
CA SER A 67 -6.06 -11.82 -10.54
C SER A 67 -7.45 -11.84 -11.19
N ASP A 68 -7.64 -12.71 -12.18
CA ASP A 68 -8.96 -13.05 -12.74
C ASP A 68 -9.92 -13.62 -11.68
N SER A 69 -9.39 -14.23 -10.61
CA SER A 69 -10.16 -14.70 -9.45
C SER A 69 -10.50 -13.57 -8.45
N LEU A 70 -10.16 -12.32 -8.77
CA LEU A 70 -10.32 -11.12 -7.93
C LEU A 70 -9.48 -11.12 -6.65
N GLU A 71 -8.51 -12.02 -6.53
CA GLU A 71 -7.56 -12.05 -5.42
C GLU A 71 -6.40 -11.09 -5.68
N SER A 72 -6.00 -10.30 -4.67
CA SER A 72 -4.87 -9.39 -4.80
C SER A 72 -3.57 -10.18 -4.94
N ARG A 73 -2.85 -9.97 -6.04
CA ARG A 73 -1.53 -10.56 -6.31
C ARG A 73 -0.38 -9.66 -5.88
N ALA A 74 -0.58 -8.34 -5.88
CA ALA A 74 0.41 -7.35 -5.46
C ALA A 74 -0.24 -6.03 -5.08
N GLU A 75 0.50 -5.21 -4.35
CA GLU A 75 0.20 -3.80 -4.12
C GLU A 75 1.26 -2.94 -4.83
N MET A 76 0.83 -2.12 -5.78
CA MET A 76 1.72 -1.18 -6.48
C MET A 76 1.54 0.23 -5.92
N PHE A 77 2.62 0.76 -5.35
CA PHE A 77 2.69 2.12 -4.87
C PHE A 77 2.83 3.10 -6.03
N PHE A 78 2.13 4.23 -5.91
CA PHE A 78 2.24 5.33 -6.83
C PHE A 78 2.18 6.69 -6.14
N VAL A 79 2.68 7.71 -6.84
CA VAL A 79 2.43 9.12 -6.55
C VAL A 79 1.94 9.80 -7.82
N ALA A 80 0.72 10.33 -7.79
CA ALA A 80 0.13 11.09 -8.87
C ALA A 80 0.13 12.60 -8.56
N TYR A 81 0.31 13.40 -9.60
CA TYR A 81 0.18 14.85 -9.59
C TYR A 81 -0.79 15.28 -10.69
N THR A 82 -1.92 15.84 -10.29
CA THR A 82 -2.95 16.36 -11.20
C THR A 82 -3.03 17.86 -11.06
N ARG A 83 -3.04 18.56 -12.20
CA ARG A 83 -3.18 20.02 -12.18
C ARG A 83 -4.64 20.41 -11.94
N ASP A 84 -4.86 21.29 -10.99
CA ASP A 84 -6.20 21.73 -10.63
C ASP A 84 -6.75 22.78 -11.62
N GLY A 85 -8.08 22.86 -11.74
CA GLY A 85 -8.77 23.90 -12.53
C GLY A 85 -8.71 23.73 -14.05
N GLU A 86 -8.25 22.58 -14.53
CA GLU A 86 -8.16 22.25 -15.94
C GLU A 86 -9.20 21.19 -16.33
N ASP A 87 -9.49 21.06 -17.63
CA ASP A 87 -10.38 20.01 -18.14
C ASP A 87 -9.62 18.67 -18.20
N ALA A 88 -9.90 17.79 -17.22
CA ALA A 88 -9.27 16.48 -17.11
C ALA A 88 -9.44 15.60 -18.36
N SER A 89 -10.52 15.79 -19.14
CA SER A 89 -10.75 15.01 -20.37
C SER A 89 -9.78 15.37 -21.51
N ARG A 90 -9.06 16.50 -21.36
CA ARG A 90 -8.15 17.05 -22.37
C ARG A 90 -6.70 17.08 -21.93
N ARG A 91 -6.40 16.87 -20.65
CA ARG A 91 -5.02 16.81 -20.17
C ARG A 91 -4.45 15.41 -20.45
N PRO A 92 -3.25 15.32 -21.05
CA PRO A 92 -2.56 14.06 -21.15
C PRO A 92 -2.09 13.59 -19.76
N ILE A 93 -1.88 12.28 -19.64
CA ILE A 93 -1.28 11.64 -18.47
C ILE A 93 0.04 11.02 -18.92
N THR A 94 1.09 11.25 -18.14
CA THR A 94 2.40 10.63 -18.34
C THR A 94 2.71 9.69 -17.18
N PHE A 95 2.75 8.40 -17.48
CA PHE A 95 3.17 7.36 -16.55
C PHE A 95 4.70 7.26 -16.52
N CYS A 96 5.26 7.38 -15.32
CA CYS A 96 6.69 7.47 -15.07
C CYS A 96 7.14 6.29 -14.20
N PHE A 97 7.96 5.40 -14.75
CA PHE A 97 8.59 4.30 -14.01
C PHE A 97 10.05 4.23 -14.38
N ASN A 98 10.90 3.86 -13.43
CA ASN A 98 12.34 3.87 -13.64
C ASN A 98 12.85 2.56 -14.25
N GLY A 99 14.00 2.62 -14.92
CA GLY A 99 14.72 1.45 -15.43
C GLY A 99 15.63 0.81 -14.37
N GLY A 100 16.38 -0.22 -14.75
CA GLY A 100 17.28 -0.92 -13.82
C GLY A 100 17.57 -2.36 -14.20
N PRO A 101 17.37 -3.31 -13.28
CA PRO A 101 16.06 -3.60 -12.67
C PRO A 101 15.99 -3.22 -11.19
N GLY A 102 14.78 -3.19 -10.64
CA GLY A 102 14.58 -3.05 -9.19
C GLY A 102 14.66 -1.62 -8.65
N SER A 103 14.71 -0.60 -9.51
CA SER A 103 14.82 0.80 -9.10
C SER A 103 13.46 1.45 -8.91
N SER A 104 13.30 2.25 -7.84
CA SER A 104 12.10 3.04 -7.61
C SER A 104 11.99 4.20 -8.60
N SER A 105 10.75 4.62 -8.86
CA SER A 105 10.41 5.85 -9.59
C SER A 105 10.91 7.13 -8.92
N VAL A 106 11.39 7.08 -7.66
CA VAL A 106 11.89 8.23 -6.90
C VAL A 106 12.93 9.06 -7.66
N TRP A 107 13.74 8.44 -8.52
CA TRP A 107 14.74 9.12 -9.32
C TRP A 107 14.13 10.04 -10.38
N LEU A 108 13.07 9.59 -11.05
CA LEU A 108 12.31 10.42 -11.99
C LEU A 108 11.45 11.42 -11.23
N HIS A 109 10.89 11.01 -10.09
CA HIS A 109 10.00 11.81 -9.26
C HIS A 109 10.71 13.03 -8.66
N LEU A 110 11.76 12.83 -7.88
CA LEU A 110 12.46 13.89 -7.14
C LEU A 110 13.77 14.31 -7.81
N GLY A 111 14.18 13.66 -8.89
CA GLY A 111 15.39 14.00 -9.63
C GLY A 111 15.15 14.67 -10.98
N MET A 112 13.92 14.66 -11.52
CA MET A 112 13.68 15.14 -12.89
C MET A 112 12.29 15.76 -13.13
N LEU A 113 11.23 14.97 -13.04
CA LEU A 113 9.92 15.30 -13.64
C LEU A 113 8.91 15.91 -12.65
N GLY A 114 8.97 15.54 -11.37
CA GLY A 114 7.98 15.94 -10.39
C GLY A 114 8.02 17.43 -10.05
N PRO A 115 6.96 17.98 -9.42
CA PRO A 115 6.87 19.42 -9.08
C PRO A 115 7.83 19.85 -7.97
N LYS A 116 8.43 18.89 -7.27
CA LYS A 116 9.50 19.08 -6.28
C LYS A 116 10.71 18.28 -6.70
N PHE A 117 11.90 18.79 -6.40
CA PHE A 117 13.15 18.09 -6.71
C PHE A 117 14.19 18.25 -5.59
N ILE A 118 15.17 17.35 -5.60
CA ILE A 118 16.37 17.43 -4.80
C ILE A 118 17.44 18.13 -5.65
N ARG A 119 17.95 19.26 -5.16
CA ARG A 119 19.06 19.96 -5.81
C ARG A 119 20.37 19.25 -5.49
N PHE A 120 20.91 18.53 -6.47
CA PHE A 120 22.22 17.92 -6.37
C PHE A 120 23.34 18.97 -6.56
N PRO A 121 24.48 18.82 -5.87
CA PRO A 121 25.67 19.62 -6.13
C PRO A 121 26.16 19.41 -7.57
N GLU A 122 26.65 20.48 -8.21
CA GLU A 122 27.18 20.42 -9.59
C GLU A 122 28.42 19.53 -9.71
N ASP A 123 29.16 19.36 -8.62
CA ASP A 123 30.36 18.51 -8.53
C ASP A 123 30.03 17.03 -8.27
N ALA A 124 28.74 16.66 -8.29
CA ALA A 124 28.24 15.32 -7.98
C ALA A 124 28.65 14.79 -6.59
N SER A 125 29.02 15.68 -5.67
CA SER A 125 29.29 15.30 -4.28
C SER A 125 28.02 14.90 -3.53
N TYR A 126 28.20 14.20 -2.42
CA TYR A 126 27.08 13.81 -1.56
C TYR A 126 26.45 15.01 -0.87
N LEU A 127 25.12 15.05 -0.88
CA LEU A 127 24.36 15.98 -0.05
C LEU A 127 24.63 15.69 1.43
N LYS A 128 24.85 16.76 2.20
CA LYS A 128 24.94 16.68 3.66
C LYS A 128 23.59 17.07 4.27
N PRO A 129 23.16 16.42 5.36
CA PRO A 129 21.96 16.84 6.07
C PRO A 129 22.11 18.27 6.62
N PRO A 130 21.01 19.03 6.77
CA PRO A 130 19.61 18.63 6.49
C PRO A 130 19.26 18.67 5.00
N TYR A 131 18.64 17.60 4.49
CA TYR A 131 18.15 17.53 3.11
C TYR A 131 16.92 18.44 2.91
N ARG A 132 16.78 18.99 1.70
CA ARG A 132 15.67 19.88 1.34
C ARG A 132 15.08 19.49 -0.01
N LEU A 133 13.78 19.74 -0.15
CA LEU A 133 13.08 19.70 -1.42
C LEU A 133 12.84 21.14 -1.89
N ASP A 134 13.27 21.42 -3.11
CA ASP A 134 13.00 22.68 -3.79
C ASP A 134 11.81 22.52 -4.75
N SER A 135 11.14 23.62 -5.10
CA SER A 135 10.19 23.62 -6.23
C SER A 135 10.94 23.40 -7.54
N ASN A 136 10.42 22.53 -8.40
CA ASN A 136 11.00 22.25 -9.71
C ASN A 136 10.38 23.17 -10.78
N PRO A 137 11.08 24.22 -11.25
CA PRO A 137 10.54 25.14 -12.25
C PRO A 137 10.49 24.53 -13.66
N TRP A 138 11.02 23.31 -13.84
CA TRP A 138 11.08 22.56 -15.10
C TRP A 138 10.22 21.29 -15.08
N SER A 139 9.36 21.12 -14.08
CA SER A 139 8.44 20.00 -14.03
C SER A 139 7.53 19.97 -15.26
N LEU A 140 7.19 18.78 -15.73
CA LEU A 140 6.23 18.60 -16.84
C LEU A 140 4.77 18.81 -16.41
N LEU A 141 4.51 19.10 -15.13
CA LEU A 141 3.14 19.22 -14.61
C LEU A 141 2.34 20.38 -15.26
N ASP A 142 3.01 21.36 -15.85
CA ASP A 142 2.35 22.41 -16.60
C ASP A 142 1.67 21.88 -17.89
N VAL A 143 2.23 20.84 -18.50
CA VAL A 143 1.76 20.25 -19.78
C VAL A 143 1.00 18.92 -19.64
N THR A 144 1.28 18.11 -18.62
CA THR A 144 0.68 16.77 -18.42
C THR A 144 0.47 16.49 -16.94
N ASP A 145 -0.52 15.68 -16.60
CA ASP A 145 -0.56 15.08 -15.27
C ASP A 145 0.47 13.94 -15.21
N LEU A 146 0.99 13.66 -14.03
CA LEU A 146 2.13 12.75 -13.82
C LEU A 146 1.71 11.64 -12.87
N VAL A 147 2.05 10.39 -13.21
CA VAL A 147 1.85 9.23 -12.32
C VAL A 147 3.16 8.48 -12.21
N PHE A 148 3.80 8.57 -11.05
CA PHE A 148 5.03 7.84 -10.72
C PHE A 148 4.66 6.47 -10.17
N ILE A 149 5.10 5.41 -10.84
CA ILE A 149 4.79 4.03 -10.51
C ILE A 149 6.05 3.35 -10.01
N ASP A 150 6.00 2.73 -8.84
CA ASP A 150 7.01 1.77 -8.41
C ASP A 150 6.60 0.36 -8.89
N PRO A 151 7.34 -0.28 -9.83
CA PRO A 151 7.12 -1.68 -10.18
C PRO A 151 7.16 -2.60 -8.96
N VAL A 152 6.54 -3.78 -9.04
CA VAL A 152 6.46 -4.71 -7.91
C VAL A 152 7.86 -5.06 -7.40
N SER A 153 8.05 -5.01 -6.08
CA SER A 153 9.35 -5.15 -5.39
C SER A 153 10.30 -3.95 -5.44
N THR A 154 9.90 -2.82 -6.04
CA THR A 154 10.64 -1.55 -5.96
C THR A 154 9.98 -0.58 -4.98
N GLY A 155 10.76 0.34 -4.40
CA GLY A 155 10.27 1.36 -3.47
C GLY A 155 9.30 0.81 -2.42
N TYR A 156 8.03 1.24 -2.48
CA TYR A 156 6.97 0.80 -1.56
C TYR A 156 6.05 -0.32 -2.08
N SER A 157 6.22 -0.77 -3.33
CA SER A 157 5.40 -1.83 -3.95
C SER A 157 5.82 -3.22 -3.49
N ARG A 158 4.86 -4.10 -3.19
CA ARG A 158 5.13 -5.45 -2.67
C ARG A 158 4.20 -6.49 -3.31
N PRO A 159 4.70 -7.72 -3.59
CA PRO A 159 3.80 -8.83 -3.91
C PRO A 159 2.97 -9.20 -2.68
N SER A 160 1.81 -9.82 -2.90
CA SER A 160 1.02 -10.42 -1.83
C SER A 160 1.80 -11.54 -1.12
N LYS A 161 1.45 -11.81 0.15
CA LYS A 161 2.20 -12.69 1.07
C LYS A 161 2.56 -14.06 0.49
N ASP A 162 1.66 -14.66 -0.27
CA ASP A 162 1.79 -16.02 -0.80
C ASP A 162 2.05 -16.06 -2.32
N VAL A 163 2.34 -14.91 -2.94
CA VAL A 163 2.66 -14.80 -4.37
C VAL A 163 4.17 -14.78 -4.56
N ASN A 164 4.67 -15.58 -5.50
CA ASN A 164 6.09 -15.60 -5.80
C ASN A 164 6.48 -14.30 -6.51
N LYS A 165 7.39 -13.51 -5.92
CA LYS A 165 7.86 -12.25 -6.51
C LYS A 165 8.40 -12.40 -7.94
N ASN A 166 8.92 -13.58 -8.29
CA ASN A 166 9.44 -13.84 -9.64
C ASN A 166 8.35 -13.84 -10.71
N GLU A 167 7.06 -13.93 -10.34
CA GLU A 167 5.94 -13.72 -11.26
C GLU A 167 5.86 -12.27 -11.79
N PHE A 168 6.61 -11.34 -11.19
CA PHE A 168 6.66 -9.95 -11.58
C PHE A 168 8.04 -9.52 -12.09
N HIS A 169 9.01 -10.44 -12.19
CA HIS A 169 10.41 -10.09 -12.48
C HIS A 169 10.82 -10.60 -13.85
N GLY A 170 10.86 -9.68 -14.80
CA GLY A 170 11.31 -9.94 -16.17
C GLY A 170 10.71 -8.91 -17.11
N TYR A 171 11.18 -8.91 -18.36
CA TYR A 171 10.74 -7.89 -19.32
C TYR A 171 9.25 -8.00 -19.62
N GLU A 172 8.75 -9.22 -19.85
CA GLU A 172 7.34 -9.44 -20.17
C GLU A 172 6.45 -9.23 -18.93
N GLU A 173 6.95 -9.62 -17.76
CA GLU A 173 6.28 -9.48 -16.48
C GLU A 173 6.16 -8.00 -16.05
N ASP A 174 7.20 -7.19 -16.28
CA ASP A 174 7.15 -5.74 -16.06
C ASP A 174 6.13 -5.08 -17.00
N VAL A 175 6.13 -5.45 -18.30
CA VAL A 175 5.15 -4.94 -19.27
C VAL A 175 3.73 -5.31 -18.86
N ALA A 176 3.50 -6.56 -18.45
CA ALA A 176 2.18 -7.02 -18.02
C ALA A 176 1.71 -6.33 -16.74
N SER A 177 2.58 -6.23 -15.73
CA SER A 177 2.20 -5.65 -14.43
C SER A 177 1.99 -4.14 -14.47
N VAL A 178 2.88 -3.41 -15.14
CA VAL A 178 2.71 -1.96 -15.34
C VAL A 178 1.55 -1.68 -16.30
N GLY A 179 1.36 -2.51 -17.33
CA GLY A 179 0.21 -2.41 -18.23
C GLY A 179 -1.12 -2.60 -17.49
N GLN A 180 -1.20 -3.59 -16.60
CA GLN A 180 -2.37 -3.81 -15.75
C GLN A 180 -2.64 -2.61 -14.84
N PHE A 181 -1.60 -2.05 -14.20
CA PHE A 181 -1.72 -0.85 -13.38
C PHE A 181 -2.31 0.34 -14.15
N ILE A 182 -1.94 0.50 -15.43
CA ILE A 182 -2.43 1.60 -16.27
C ILE A 182 -3.87 1.35 -16.73
N HIS A 183 -4.26 0.08 -16.87
CA HIS A 183 -5.58 -0.33 -17.33
C HIS A 183 -6.66 -0.20 -16.25
N ASP A 184 -6.33 -0.58 -15.01
CA ASP A 184 -7.25 -0.66 -13.87
C ASP A 184 -7.55 0.71 -13.24
#